data_AF-A0A448Q8L9-F1
#
_entry.id   AF-A0A448Q8L9-F1
#
_cell.length_a   1.000
_cell.length_b   1.000
_cell.length_c   1.000
_cell.angle_alpha   90.00
_cell.angle_beta   90.00
_cell.angle_gamma   90.00
#
_symmetry.space_group_name_H-M   'P 1'
#
loop_
_entity.id
_entity.type
_entity.pdbx_description
1 polymer ?
#
loop_
_entity_poly.entity_id
_entity_poly.type
_entity_poly.pdbx_seq_one_letter_code
_entity_poly.pdbx_strand_id
1 'polypeptide(L)'
;MEKSLPPKPCFSEVNKYLNKWKNLEGYTSQEEALNKLFLELLPGNSEIADILLKASCLNDFYSTNIFAIHSVVEHILSVKDLDKRLKSGDINLVSELGNVKIGDNKRYFYSFATKYCSHHNPIAFPIYDSYVERVLLYFNKVDKFSSFRKEDLKNYRKFKGILLDFQRYYKLERFNLKKIDRYLWLLGKEFFPKK
;
A
#
# COMPACT_ATOMS: atom_id res chain seq x y z
N MET A 1 26.73 -12.14 -13.06
CA MET A 1 26.60 -11.44 -11.77
C MET A 1 25.82 -12.33 -10.83
N GLU A 2 26.45 -12.84 -9.77
CA GLU A 2 25.71 -13.48 -8.68
C GLU A 2 24.65 -12.50 -8.18
N LYS A 3 23.39 -12.93 -8.15
CA LYS A 3 22.34 -12.14 -7.51
C LYS A 3 22.61 -12.16 -6.02
N SER A 4 23.03 -11.02 -5.47
CA SER A 4 23.13 -10.84 -4.02
C SER A 4 21.77 -11.16 -3.39
N LEU A 5 21.77 -11.84 -2.25
CA LEU A 5 20.57 -12.12 -1.47
C LEU A 5 20.22 -10.89 -0.61
N PRO A 6 18.93 -10.61 -0.35
CA PRO A 6 18.57 -9.49 0.50
C PRO A 6 19.07 -9.73 1.93
N PRO A 7 19.62 -8.69 2.60
CA PRO A 7 20.07 -8.82 3.99
C PRO A 7 18.90 -9.10 4.93
N LYS A 8 19.18 -9.83 6.02
CA LYS A 8 18.16 -10.18 7.02
C LYS A 8 17.56 -8.90 7.64
N PRO A 9 16.23 -8.76 7.73
CA PRO A 9 15.60 -7.59 8.32
C PRO A 9 16.00 -7.41 9.77
N CYS A 10 16.41 -6.19 10.10
CA CYS A 10 16.77 -5.77 11.45
C CYS A 10 16.70 -4.24 11.53
N PHE A 11 16.90 -3.69 12.74
CA PHE A 11 16.82 -2.25 12.98
C PHE A 11 17.75 -1.43 12.08
N SER A 12 19.00 -1.85 11.89
CA SER A 12 19.98 -1.11 11.08
C SER A 12 19.62 -1.15 9.60
N GLU A 13 19.19 -2.30 9.07
CA GLU A 13 18.78 -2.41 7.67
C GLU A 13 17.53 -1.59 7.37
N VAL A 14 16.50 -1.61 8.23
CA VAL A 14 15.32 -0.75 8.03
C VAL A 14 15.73 0.73 7.97
N ASN A 15 16.53 1.21 8.91
CA ASN A 15 16.96 2.62 8.92
C ASN A 15 17.83 2.99 7.71
N LYS A 16 18.71 2.09 7.25
CA LYS A 16 19.50 2.28 6.03
C LYS A 16 18.61 2.58 4.82
N TYR A 17 17.56 1.78 4.61
CA TYR A 17 16.61 2.01 3.52
C TYR A 17 15.72 3.23 3.73
N LEU A 18 15.29 3.51 4.98
CA LEU A 18 14.54 4.73 5.29
C LEU A 18 15.36 5.99 5.06
N ASN A 19 16.68 5.96 5.27
CA ASN A 19 17.58 7.06 4.94
C ASN A 19 17.76 7.18 3.42
N LYS A 20 17.92 6.06 2.70
CA LYS A 20 17.95 6.04 1.22
C LYS A 20 16.71 6.68 0.62
N TRP A 21 15.52 6.41 1.17
CA TRP A 21 14.26 7.02 0.73
C TRP A 21 14.32 8.55 0.67
N LYS A 22 14.93 9.20 1.67
CA LYS A 22 14.98 10.68 1.75
C LYS A 22 15.70 11.32 0.57
N ASN A 23 16.56 10.57 -0.12
CA ASN A 23 17.36 11.05 -1.24
C ASN A 23 16.78 10.62 -2.60
N LEU A 24 15.58 10.03 -2.63
CA LEU A 24 14.90 9.63 -3.87
C LEU A 24 13.92 10.73 -4.29
N GLU A 25 14.46 11.87 -4.77
CA GLU A 25 13.71 13.10 -5.03
C GLU A 25 12.40 12.89 -5.79
N GLY A 26 12.40 12.05 -6.83
CA GLY A 26 11.18 11.75 -7.60
C GLY A 26 10.07 11.10 -6.76
N TYR A 27 10.41 10.08 -5.97
CA TYR A 27 9.42 9.37 -5.14
C TYR A 27 9.01 10.19 -3.91
N THR A 28 9.93 10.95 -3.31
CA THR A 28 9.60 11.83 -2.18
C THR A 28 8.69 12.96 -2.61
N SER A 29 8.95 13.59 -3.77
CA SER A 29 8.12 14.68 -4.30
C SER A 29 6.70 14.21 -4.63
N GLN A 30 6.56 13.02 -5.23
CA GLN A 30 5.26 12.42 -5.50
C GLN A 30 4.47 12.12 -4.21
N GLU A 31 5.13 11.53 -3.21
CA GLU A 31 4.51 11.25 -1.92
C GLU A 31 4.11 12.53 -1.17
N GLU A 32 4.93 13.58 -1.22
CA GLU A 32 4.63 14.90 -0.63
C GLU A 32 3.45 15.58 -1.34
N ALA A 33 3.42 15.55 -2.67
CA ALA A 33 2.31 16.07 -3.45
C ALA A 33 1.00 15.34 -3.13
N LEU A 34 1.03 14.01 -2.98
CA LEU A 34 -0.14 13.24 -2.56
C LEU A 34 -0.57 13.53 -1.13
N ASN A 35 0.37 13.68 -0.19
CA ASN A 35 0.03 14.07 1.18
C ASN A 35 -0.66 15.44 1.20
N LYS A 36 -0.12 16.42 0.46
CA LYS A 36 -0.74 17.74 0.32
C LYS A 36 -2.16 17.64 -0.26
N LEU A 37 -2.33 16.85 -1.32
CA LEU A 37 -3.63 16.65 -1.96
C LEU A 37 -4.66 16.00 -1.02
N PHE A 38 -4.28 14.90 -0.36
CA PHE A 38 -5.19 14.10 0.46
C PHE A 38 -5.44 14.63 1.87
N LEU A 39 -4.52 15.42 2.44
CA LEU A 39 -4.58 15.83 3.85
C LEU A 39 -4.84 17.32 4.04
N GLU A 40 -4.44 18.15 3.07
CA GLU A 40 -4.55 19.61 3.19
C GLU A 40 -5.61 20.16 2.24
N LEU A 41 -5.51 19.83 0.95
CA LEU A 41 -6.38 20.42 -0.08
C LEU A 41 -7.76 19.75 -0.11
N LEU A 42 -7.81 18.42 -0.18
CA LEU A 42 -9.04 17.65 -0.44
C LEU A 42 -9.23 16.50 0.58
N PRO A 43 -9.36 16.80 1.89
CA PRO A 43 -9.38 15.76 2.93
C PRO A 43 -10.62 14.87 2.91
N GLY A 44 -11.75 15.37 2.41
CA GLY A 44 -13.03 14.65 2.37
C GLY A 44 -13.23 13.81 1.11
N ASN A 45 -14.32 13.04 1.10
CA ASN A 45 -14.73 12.17 0.00
C ASN A 45 -16.19 12.36 -0.42
N SER A 46 -16.74 13.56 -0.26
CA SER A 46 -18.14 13.87 -0.59
C SER A 46 -18.34 14.42 -2.00
N GLU A 47 -17.30 14.99 -2.61
CA GLU A 47 -17.39 15.63 -3.94
C GLU A 47 -16.70 14.78 -5.01
N ILE A 48 -17.41 14.58 -6.14
CA ILE A 48 -16.91 13.74 -7.24
C ILE A 48 -15.61 14.30 -7.83
N ALA A 49 -15.49 15.63 -7.96
CA ALA A 49 -14.30 16.29 -8.50
C ALA A 49 -13.07 16.07 -7.60
N ASP A 50 -13.26 16.13 -6.29
CA ASP A 50 -12.18 15.93 -5.32
C ASP A 50 -11.67 14.49 -5.34
N ILE A 51 -12.60 13.53 -5.39
CA ILE A 51 -12.28 12.12 -5.49
C ILE A 51 -11.59 11.83 -6.83
N LEU A 52 -12.01 12.46 -7.93
CA LEU A 52 -11.40 12.30 -9.24
C LEU A 52 -9.95 12.80 -9.26
N LEU A 53 -9.67 13.97 -8.67
CA LEU A 53 -8.31 14.50 -8.56
C LEU A 53 -7.42 13.56 -7.75
N LYS A 54 -7.88 13.15 -6.56
CA LYS A 54 -7.17 12.19 -5.70
C LYS A 54 -6.89 10.87 -6.41
N ALA A 55 -7.92 10.28 -7.00
CA ALA A 55 -7.81 8.98 -7.65
C ALA A 55 -6.90 9.04 -8.88
N SER A 56 -6.96 10.11 -9.67
CA SER A 56 -6.13 10.28 -10.88
C SER A 56 -4.66 10.47 -10.52
N CYS A 57 -4.33 11.38 -9.58
CA CYS A 57 -2.96 11.58 -9.12
C CYS A 57 -2.38 10.30 -8.48
N LEU A 58 -3.17 9.62 -7.66
CA LEU A 58 -2.74 8.37 -7.03
C LEU A 58 -2.50 7.27 -8.08
N ASN A 59 -3.39 7.14 -9.06
CA ASN A 59 -3.28 6.14 -10.11
C ASN A 59 -2.02 6.34 -10.96
N ASP A 60 -1.67 7.59 -11.26
CA ASP A 60 -0.47 7.95 -12.00
C ASP A 60 0.80 7.68 -11.18
N PHE A 61 0.92 8.28 -9.99
CA PHE A 61 2.15 8.23 -9.20
C PHE A 61 2.49 6.82 -8.69
N TYR A 62 1.47 6.01 -8.40
CA TYR A 62 1.65 4.61 -8.02
C TYR A 62 1.50 3.62 -9.18
N SER A 63 1.27 4.11 -10.40
CA SER A 63 1.10 3.31 -11.61
C SER A 63 0.11 2.16 -11.43
N THR A 64 -1.08 2.45 -10.88
CA THR A 64 -2.08 1.40 -10.60
C THR A 64 -2.83 0.92 -11.85
N ASN A 65 -2.62 1.58 -12.99
CA ASN A 65 -3.12 1.21 -14.32
C ASN A 65 -4.65 1.08 -14.39
N ILE A 66 -5.35 2.01 -13.74
CA ILE A 66 -6.81 2.14 -13.84
C ILE A 66 -7.13 3.03 -15.04
N PHE A 67 -7.76 2.45 -16.07
CA PHE A 67 -8.22 3.19 -17.25
C PHE A 67 -9.63 3.75 -17.08
N ALA A 68 -10.53 2.98 -16.45
CA ALA A 68 -11.90 3.40 -16.17
C ALA A 68 -11.98 4.17 -14.84
N ILE A 69 -11.22 5.27 -14.71
CA ILE A 69 -11.09 6.01 -13.45
C ILE A 69 -12.43 6.56 -12.98
N HIS A 70 -13.31 6.98 -13.90
CA HIS A 70 -14.63 7.52 -13.56
C HIS A 70 -15.49 6.52 -12.79
N SER A 71 -15.57 5.26 -13.25
CA SER A 71 -16.33 4.21 -12.55
C SER A 71 -15.77 3.92 -11.14
N VAL A 72 -14.46 4.05 -10.96
CA VAL A 72 -13.83 3.92 -9.63
C VAL A 72 -14.22 5.09 -8.74
N VAL A 73 -14.23 6.30 -9.27
CA VAL A 73 -14.61 7.53 -8.54
C VAL A 73 -16.08 7.50 -8.12
N GLU A 74 -16.99 7.14 -9.03
CA GLU A 74 -18.42 6.98 -8.73
C GLU A 74 -18.64 5.92 -7.64
N HIS A 75 -17.91 4.81 -7.71
CA HIS A 75 -17.97 3.77 -6.69
C HIS A 75 -17.50 4.28 -5.32
N ILE A 76 -16.37 4.98 -5.25
CA ILE A 76 -15.86 5.59 -4.00
C ILE A 76 -16.90 6.55 -3.42
N LEU A 77 -17.47 7.43 -4.24
CA LEU A 77 -18.50 8.40 -3.82
C LEU A 77 -19.75 7.72 -3.23
N SER A 78 -20.11 6.53 -3.75
CA SER A 78 -21.27 5.77 -3.29
C SER A 78 -21.07 5.08 -1.92
N VAL A 79 -19.84 4.97 -1.43
CA VAL A 79 -19.55 4.27 -0.18
C VAL A 79 -20.04 5.07 1.02
N LYS A 80 -20.95 4.46 1.78
CA LYS A 80 -21.54 5.07 2.97
C LYS A 80 -20.50 5.31 4.07
N ASP A 81 -20.56 6.50 4.67
CA ASP A 81 -19.76 6.94 5.82
C ASP A 81 -18.23 6.81 5.59
N LEU A 82 -17.78 6.97 4.34
CA LEU A 82 -16.40 6.70 3.92
C LEU A 82 -15.35 7.40 4.79
N ASP A 83 -15.44 8.72 4.97
CA ASP A 83 -14.46 9.49 5.75
C ASP A 83 -14.37 9.04 7.21
N LYS A 84 -15.52 8.78 7.84
CA LYS A 84 -15.60 8.25 9.21
C LYS A 84 -14.91 6.88 9.30
N ARG A 85 -15.19 6.00 8.35
CA ARG A 85 -14.65 4.64 8.31
C ARG A 85 -13.14 4.64 8.05
N LEU A 86 -12.64 5.49 7.15
CA LEU A 86 -11.21 5.72 6.92
C LEU A 86 -10.50 6.20 8.19
N LYS A 87 -11.08 7.19 8.89
CA LYS A 87 -10.53 7.70 10.16
C LYS A 87 -10.49 6.63 11.25
N SER A 88 -11.53 5.81 11.35
CA SER A 88 -11.60 4.71 12.33
C SER A 88 -10.70 3.52 12.02
N GLY A 89 -10.14 3.43 10.81
CA GLY A 89 -9.31 2.31 10.40
C GLY A 89 -10.10 1.04 10.04
N ASP A 90 -11.33 1.18 9.53
CA ASP A 90 -12.14 0.05 9.09
C ASP A 90 -11.50 -0.66 7.89
N ILE A 91 -10.82 -1.77 8.18
CA ILE A 91 -10.08 -2.56 7.19
C ILE A 91 -10.97 -3.19 6.10
N ASN A 92 -12.28 -3.28 6.29
CA ASN A 92 -13.18 -3.81 5.27
C ASN A 92 -13.31 -2.85 4.07
N LEU A 93 -13.05 -1.55 4.26
CA LEU A 93 -13.07 -0.54 3.19
C LEU A 93 -12.16 -0.90 2.03
N VAL A 94 -11.02 -1.54 2.27
CA VAL A 94 -10.10 -1.90 1.17
C VAL A 94 -10.75 -2.88 0.19
N SER A 95 -11.53 -3.85 0.71
CA SER A 95 -12.24 -4.78 -0.15
C SER A 95 -13.41 -4.08 -0.84
N GLU A 96 -14.16 -3.27 -0.11
CA GLU A 96 -15.32 -2.54 -0.61
C GLU A 96 -14.94 -1.56 -1.73
N LEU A 97 -13.96 -0.67 -1.51
CA LEU A 97 -13.49 0.31 -2.49
C LEU A 97 -12.82 -0.35 -3.70
N GLY A 98 -12.17 -1.50 -3.51
CA GLY A 98 -11.49 -2.19 -4.59
C GLY A 98 -12.45 -2.91 -5.54
N ASN A 99 -13.61 -3.38 -5.08
CA ASN A 99 -14.55 -4.17 -5.86
C ASN A 99 -15.49 -3.28 -6.68
N VAL A 100 -15.02 -2.83 -7.84
CA VAL A 100 -15.73 -1.87 -8.69
C VAL A 100 -16.46 -2.60 -9.82
N LYS A 101 -17.69 -2.17 -10.11
CA LYS A 101 -18.45 -2.61 -11.29
C LYS A 101 -18.14 -1.67 -12.46
N ILE A 102 -17.72 -2.24 -13.60
CA ILE A 102 -17.44 -1.52 -14.84
C ILE A 102 -18.29 -2.18 -15.94
N GLY A 103 -19.37 -1.51 -16.36
CA GLY A 103 -20.40 -2.15 -17.17
C GLY A 103 -20.98 -3.37 -16.43
N ASP A 104 -21.02 -4.52 -17.08
CA ASP A 104 -21.48 -5.77 -16.46
C ASP A 104 -20.39 -6.53 -15.70
N ASN A 105 -19.13 -6.11 -15.84
CA ASN A 105 -17.98 -6.80 -15.26
C ASN A 105 -17.66 -6.26 -13.86
N LYS A 106 -17.22 -7.14 -12.96
CA LYS A 106 -16.60 -6.75 -11.68
C LYS A 106 -15.09 -6.84 -11.79
N ARG A 107 -14.40 -5.79 -11.36
CA ARG A 107 -12.93 -5.76 -11.33
C ARG A 107 -12.45 -5.38 -9.93
N TYR A 108 -11.42 -6.10 -9.46
CA TYR A 108 -10.86 -5.85 -8.14
C TYR A 108 -9.56 -5.03 -8.22
N PHE A 109 -9.67 -3.73 -7.93
CA PHE A 109 -8.54 -2.78 -7.89
C PHE A 109 -7.84 -2.78 -6.53
N TYR A 110 -7.41 -3.96 -6.07
CA TYR A 110 -6.85 -4.15 -4.73
C TYR A 110 -5.67 -3.21 -4.41
N SER A 111 -4.68 -3.13 -5.30
CA SER A 111 -3.50 -2.29 -5.12
C SER A 111 -3.87 -0.82 -4.92
N PHE A 112 -4.79 -0.30 -5.73
CA PHE A 112 -5.30 1.06 -5.62
C PHE A 112 -6.05 1.28 -4.30
N ALA A 113 -6.97 0.38 -3.94
CA ALA A 113 -7.76 0.52 -2.71
C ALA A 113 -6.88 0.57 -1.45
N THR A 114 -5.81 -0.23 -1.38
CA THR A 114 -4.86 -0.15 -0.25
C THR A 114 -4.15 1.20 -0.17
N LYS A 115 -3.75 1.76 -1.32
CA LYS A 115 -3.06 3.05 -1.40
C LYS A 115 -4.00 4.20 -1.08
N TYR A 116 -5.22 4.17 -1.58
CA TYR A 116 -6.24 5.18 -1.32
C TYR A 116 -6.54 5.26 0.18
N CYS A 117 -6.78 4.11 0.82
CA CYS A 117 -6.99 4.06 2.26
C CYS A 117 -5.76 4.52 3.05
N SER A 118 -4.55 4.10 2.63
CA SER A 118 -3.31 4.48 3.30
C SER A 118 -3.01 5.98 3.23
N HIS A 119 -3.40 6.69 2.17
CA HIS A 119 -3.17 8.15 2.10
C HIS A 119 -4.11 8.91 3.03
N HIS A 120 -5.30 8.37 3.31
CA HIS A 120 -6.19 8.94 4.32
C HIS A 120 -5.81 8.54 5.76
N ASN A 121 -5.32 7.31 5.97
CA ASN A 121 -4.91 6.84 7.30
C ASN A 121 -3.74 5.83 7.21
N PRO A 122 -2.49 6.31 7.16
CA PRO A 122 -1.32 5.46 6.94
C PRO A 122 -0.95 4.55 8.11
N ILE A 123 -1.53 4.80 9.29
CA ILE A 123 -1.29 3.98 10.47
C ILE A 123 -2.16 2.72 10.44
N ALA A 124 -3.43 2.87 10.03
CA ALA A 124 -4.37 1.76 10.00
C ALA A 124 -4.24 0.88 8.75
N PHE A 125 -3.89 1.48 7.62
CA PHE A 125 -3.96 0.81 6.32
C PHE A 125 -2.58 0.59 5.69
N PRO A 126 -1.93 -0.58 5.89
CA PRO A 126 -0.74 -0.92 5.12
C PRO A 126 -1.05 -0.99 3.62
N ILE A 127 -0.08 -0.57 2.80
CA ILE A 127 -0.14 -0.64 1.35
C ILE A 127 0.24 -2.03 0.88
N TYR A 128 -0.49 -2.55 -0.10
CA TYR A 128 -0.06 -3.72 -0.84
C TYR A 128 0.66 -3.29 -2.13
N ASP A 129 1.82 -3.88 -2.39
CA ASP A 129 2.53 -3.80 -3.68
C ASP A 129 3.18 -5.14 -4.04
N SER A 130 3.39 -5.35 -5.34
CA SER A 130 4.08 -6.53 -5.87
C SER A 130 5.50 -6.75 -5.30
N TYR A 131 6.24 -5.68 -4.99
CA TYR A 131 7.55 -5.78 -4.35
C TYR A 131 7.43 -6.23 -2.90
N VAL A 132 6.46 -5.69 -2.16
CA VAL A 132 6.15 -6.11 -0.78
C VAL A 132 5.80 -7.60 -0.74
N GLU A 133 4.93 -8.07 -1.66
CA GLU A 133 4.60 -9.50 -1.80
C GLU A 133 5.86 -10.35 -2.00
N ARG A 134 6.75 -9.98 -2.93
CA ARG A 134 7.96 -10.75 -3.24
C ARG A 134 8.88 -10.86 -2.01
N VAL A 135 9.06 -9.77 -1.27
CA VAL A 135 9.89 -9.75 -0.07
C VAL A 135 9.29 -10.61 1.04
N LEU A 136 7.98 -10.50 1.30
CA LEU A 136 7.30 -11.32 2.31
C LEU A 136 7.37 -12.81 1.97
N LEU A 137 7.15 -13.18 0.71
CA LEU A 137 7.27 -14.58 0.27
C LEU A 137 8.70 -15.11 0.41
N TYR A 138 9.71 -14.31 0.06
CA TYR A 138 11.11 -14.69 0.20
C TYR A 138 11.46 -14.96 1.66
N PHE A 139 11.23 -13.99 2.54
CA PHE A 139 11.58 -14.15 3.94
C PHE A 139 10.75 -15.22 4.63
N ASN A 140 9.50 -15.44 4.22
CA ASN A 140 8.73 -16.54 4.78
C ASN A 140 9.28 -17.91 4.35
N LYS A 141 9.80 -18.02 3.12
CA LYS A 141 10.45 -19.25 2.66
C LYS A 141 11.73 -19.55 3.46
N VAL A 142 12.52 -18.52 3.78
CA VAL A 142 13.81 -18.66 4.47
C VAL A 142 13.61 -18.87 5.97
N ASP A 143 12.82 -18.00 6.61
CA ASP A 143 12.75 -17.89 8.07
C ASP A 143 11.43 -18.43 8.66
N LYS A 144 10.41 -18.71 7.83
CA LYS A 144 9.09 -19.19 8.26
C LYS A 144 8.44 -18.33 9.35
N PHE A 145 8.53 -17.01 9.18
CA PHE A 145 8.05 -16.04 10.18
C PHE A 145 6.52 -16.05 10.40
N SER A 146 5.74 -16.55 9.44
CA SER A 146 4.27 -16.63 9.53
C SER A 146 3.72 -17.82 8.74
N SER A 147 2.52 -18.28 9.10
CA SER A 147 1.83 -19.36 8.39
C SER A 147 0.81 -18.80 7.40
N PHE A 148 1.21 -18.67 6.13
CA PHE A 148 0.33 -18.17 5.06
C PHE A 148 0.72 -18.71 3.69
N ARG A 149 -0.24 -18.70 2.76
CA ARG A 149 -0.03 -18.96 1.33
C ARG A 149 -0.04 -17.64 0.55
N LYS A 150 0.49 -17.65 -0.66
CA LYS A 150 0.58 -16.44 -1.50
C LYS A 150 -0.78 -15.76 -1.68
N GLU A 151 -1.85 -16.53 -1.84
CA GLU A 151 -3.20 -16.03 -2.07
C GLU A 151 -3.73 -15.26 -0.86
N ASP A 152 -3.24 -15.58 0.34
CA ASP A 152 -3.63 -14.87 1.58
C ASP A 152 -3.18 -13.41 1.56
N LEU A 153 -2.15 -13.03 0.78
CA LEU A 153 -1.72 -11.64 0.61
C LEU A 153 -2.75 -10.79 -0.17
N LYS A 154 -3.71 -11.43 -0.86
CA LYS A 154 -4.85 -10.76 -1.51
C LYS A 154 -6.07 -10.63 -0.61
N ASN A 155 -6.03 -11.21 0.59
CA ASN A 155 -7.02 -10.95 1.64
C ASN A 155 -6.46 -9.89 2.58
N TYR A 156 -7.05 -8.69 2.59
CA TYR A 156 -6.46 -7.55 3.30
C TYR A 156 -6.26 -7.77 4.80
N ARG A 157 -7.21 -8.44 5.48
CA ARG A 157 -7.09 -8.77 6.90
C ARG A 157 -5.91 -9.69 7.16
N LYS A 158 -5.75 -10.74 6.35
CA LYS A 158 -4.62 -11.67 6.45
C LYS A 158 -3.31 -10.97 6.10
N PHE A 159 -3.27 -10.18 5.03
CA PHE A 159 -2.11 -9.40 4.62
C PHE A 159 -1.59 -8.49 5.76
N LYS A 160 -2.49 -7.74 6.40
CA LYS A 160 -2.14 -6.91 7.56
C LYS A 160 -1.59 -7.77 8.71
N GLY A 161 -2.19 -8.93 8.98
CA GLY A 161 -1.68 -9.89 9.97
C GLY A 161 -0.25 -10.38 9.65
N ILE A 162 0.02 -10.73 8.39
CA ILE A 162 1.33 -11.20 7.92
C ILE A 162 2.40 -10.10 8.08
N LEU A 163 2.06 -8.83 7.82
CA LEU A 163 2.97 -7.72 8.07
C LEU A 163 3.28 -7.55 9.56
N LEU A 164 2.29 -7.72 10.44
CA LEU A 164 2.50 -7.66 11.89
C LEU A 164 3.35 -8.84 12.38
N ASP A 165 3.15 -10.04 11.84
CA ASP A 165 4.02 -11.20 12.12
C ASP A 165 5.46 -10.95 11.67
N PHE A 166 5.64 -10.40 10.46
CA PHE A 166 6.95 -9.99 9.96
C PHE A 166 7.63 -9.00 10.91
N GLN A 167 6.90 -7.96 11.35
CA GLN A 167 7.42 -7.00 12.32
C GLN A 167 7.86 -7.66 13.62
N ARG A 168 7.02 -8.51 14.20
CA ARG A 168 7.31 -9.21 15.46
C ARG A 168 8.50 -10.13 15.35
N TYR A 169 8.54 -10.94 14.30
CA TYR A 169 9.60 -11.92 14.10
C TYR A 169 10.99 -11.27 14.02
N TYR A 170 11.09 -10.14 13.31
CA TYR A 170 12.35 -9.40 13.15
C TYR A 170 12.57 -8.30 14.21
N LYS A 171 11.71 -8.21 15.24
CA LYS A 171 11.79 -7.21 16.32
C LYS A 171 11.77 -5.75 15.81
N LEU A 172 10.87 -5.47 14.86
CA LEU A 172 10.72 -4.21 14.12
C LEU A 172 9.50 -3.39 14.55
N GLU A 173 8.84 -3.72 15.66
CA GLU A 173 7.57 -3.11 16.11
C GLU A 173 7.69 -1.62 16.46
N ARG A 174 8.92 -1.13 16.70
CA ARG A 174 9.20 0.31 16.85
C ARG A 174 8.97 1.12 15.58
N PHE A 175 8.94 0.48 14.41
CA PHE A 175 8.57 1.11 13.16
C PHE A 175 7.07 0.93 12.94
N ASN A 176 6.38 1.98 12.48
CA ASN A 176 4.99 1.82 12.06
C ASN A 176 4.90 1.10 10.71
N LEU A 177 3.70 0.63 10.35
CA LEU A 177 3.47 -0.11 9.12
C LEU A 177 3.86 0.68 7.85
N LYS A 178 3.71 2.02 7.84
CA LYS A 178 4.18 2.87 6.73
C LYS A 178 5.69 2.78 6.52
N LYS A 179 6.48 2.80 7.60
CA LYS A 179 7.95 2.65 7.53
C LYS A 179 8.35 1.25 7.07
N ILE A 180 7.64 0.22 7.52
CA ILE A 180 7.86 -1.16 7.07
C ILE A 180 7.53 -1.32 5.60
N ASP A 181 6.38 -0.83 5.14
CA ASP A 181 6.00 -0.85 3.72
C ASP A 181 7.09 -0.23 2.84
N ARG A 182 7.55 0.98 3.19
CA ARG A 182 8.65 1.66 2.49
C ARG A 182 9.94 0.84 2.46
N TYR A 183 10.31 0.22 3.57
CA TYR A 183 11.47 -0.67 3.64
C TYR A 183 11.30 -1.87 2.70
N LEU A 184 10.17 -2.59 2.79
CA LEU A 184 9.89 -3.76 1.98
C LEU A 184 9.83 -3.43 0.48
N TRP A 185 9.25 -2.28 0.13
CA TRP A 185 9.17 -1.83 -1.25
C TRP A 185 10.56 -1.51 -1.83
N LEU A 186 11.40 -0.77 -1.11
CA LEU A 186 12.76 -0.45 -1.57
C LEU A 186 13.64 -1.68 -1.68
N LEU A 187 13.59 -2.55 -0.66
CA LEU A 187 14.31 -3.83 -0.68
C LEU A 187 13.86 -4.70 -1.85
N GLY A 188 12.54 -4.74 -2.09
CA GLY A 188 11.96 -5.47 -3.20
C GLY A 188 12.38 -4.93 -4.56
N LYS A 189 12.44 -3.61 -4.74
CA LYS A 189 12.98 -3.01 -5.97
C LYS A 189 14.43 -3.39 -6.23
N GLU A 190 15.25 -3.45 -5.18
CA GLU A 190 16.69 -3.71 -5.28
C GLU A 190 16.99 -5.19 -5.58
N PHE A 191 16.34 -6.11 -4.86
CA PHE A 191 16.66 -7.54 -4.93
C PHE A 191 15.72 -8.36 -5.81
N PHE A 192 14.51 -7.85 -6.06
CA PHE A 192 13.49 -8.53 -6.84
C PHE A 192 12.90 -7.61 -7.92
N PRO A 193 13.72 -6.96 -8.78
CA PRO A 193 13.23 -6.04 -9.79
C PRO A 193 12.21 -6.73 -10.73
N LYS A 194 11.24 -5.95 -11.23
CA LYS A 194 10.39 -6.41 -12.34
C LYS A 194 11.28 -6.57 -13.57
N LYS A 195 11.13 -7.72 -14.25
CA LYS A 195 11.73 -7.94 -15.57
C LYS A 195 10.94 -7.18 -16.61
#